data_AF-A0A1S3BD14-F1
#
_entry.id   AF-A0A1S3BD14-F1
#
_cell.length_a   1.000
_cell.length_b   1.000
_cell.length_c   1.000
_cell.angle_alpha   90.00
_cell.angle_beta   90.00
_cell.angle_gamma   90.00
#
_symmetry.space_group_name_H-M   'P 1'
#
loop_
_entity.id
_entity.type
_entity.pdbx_description
1 polymer ?
#
loop_
_entity_poly.entity_id
_entity_poly.type
_entity_poly.pdbx_seq_one_letter_code
_entity_poly.pdbx_strand_id
1 'polypeptide(L)'
;MRFLHHNQCLYNPFSKLSSFSSPFCLMGSFPLCKSTSLVFLSHLSSSSSSSSSYSQKYFLYRSISLLHGSFPVRPTSLVKPFAMKPNGFSSFTSHANVPRPPAFSENPRDKALSSTLLNILRKKLQDLGIDIEACVPGQFSGLLCPMCKGGDSKERSFALHISEDGGAAVWNCFRGKCGWKGHTLALAEDRSSYQDLGRVALKQDLGRVALKQNIRKITVESLQLEPLCDQVVAYFAERLISKETLLRNSVMQKTFGDQIAIAFTYYRGGALVSCKYRDVNKKFWQEANTEKIFYGIDDIEGASDIIIVEGEIDKLSMAEAGIHNCVSVPDGAPPSVSKKDVPSADQDKKYQFLWNCKNYLNKASRIILATDGDTPGQALAEEIARRVGRERCWRVKWPKKNEVDHFKDANEVLMYLGPEALKEVVDNAELYPISGLFNFKDYFHEIDAYYHKKFGFEFGVPTGWNSLNNLYNVVPGELTIVTGVPNSGKSEWIDALLCNLNASVGWKFALCSMENKVREHGRKLLEKHMKKPFFVGRYGGSVERMSVEELEQGKQWLDDTFFLLRSEKDSLPSISWVLDLAKAAVLRHGVSGLVIDPYNELDHQRLPNH
;
A
#
# COMPACT_ATOMS: atom_id res chain seq x y z
N MET A 1 -25.84 -19.74 53.67
CA MET A 1 -26.87 -20.81 53.75
C MET A 1 -26.33 -22.06 53.04
N ARG A 2 -26.20 -23.17 53.79
CA ARG A 2 -26.32 -24.60 53.42
C ARG A 2 -25.69 -25.09 52.09
N PHE A 3 -24.58 -25.87 52.16
CA PHE A 3 -24.51 -27.37 52.11
C PHE A 3 -24.24 -27.86 50.66
N LEU A 4 -23.50 -28.91 50.28
CA LEU A 4 -22.84 -30.12 50.84
C LEU A 4 -21.83 -30.61 49.76
N HIS A 5 -20.62 -31.10 50.09
CA HIS A 5 -20.16 -32.52 50.05
C HIS A 5 -20.37 -33.26 48.69
N HIS A 6 -19.52 -34.15 48.15
CA HIS A 6 -18.31 -34.87 48.62
C HIS A 6 -17.68 -35.63 47.42
N ASN A 7 -16.37 -35.90 47.52
CA ASN A 7 -15.62 -37.12 47.19
C ASN A 7 -15.72 -37.80 45.80
N GLN A 8 -14.55 -38.09 45.21
CA GLN A 8 -13.92 -39.43 45.32
C GLN A 8 -12.47 -39.45 44.79
N CYS A 9 -11.54 -39.89 45.65
CA CYS A 9 -10.22 -40.43 45.31
C CYS A 9 -10.33 -41.89 44.82
N LEU A 10 -9.29 -42.42 44.17
CA LEU A 10 -8.71 -43.77 44.41
C LEU A 10 -7.35 -43.99 43.69
N TYR A 11 -6.26 -44.04 44.49
CA TYR A 11 -5.17 -45.06 44.54
C TYR A 11 -4.28 -45.38 43.30
N ASN A 12 -2.96 -45.09 43.29
CA ASN A 12 -1.74 -45.81 43.84
C ASN A 12 -1.28 -47.06 43.04
N PRO A 13 -0.02 -47.58 43.15
CA PRO A 13 1.31 -47.02 43.48
C PRO A 13 2.49 -47.67 42.65
N PHE A 14 3.78 -47.35 42.94
CA PHE A 14 5.02 -48.20 43.00
C PHE A 14 6.28 -47.31 42.79
N SER A 15 7.06 -46.97 43.85
CA SER A 15 8.32 -47.60 44.33
C SER A 15 9.56 -47.30 43.44
N LYS A 16 10.79 -46.99 43.88
CA LYS A 16 11.51 -47.15 45.17
C LYS A 16 12.91 -46.47 45.06
N LEU A 17 13.40 -45.90 46.18
CA LEU A 17 14.80 -45.86 46.72
C LEU A 17 15.93 -45.20 45.89
N SER A 18 16.96 -44.51 46.42
CA SER A 18 17.45 -44.13 47.76
C SER A 18 18.79 -43.36 47.54
N SER A 19 18.93 -42.09 47.94
CA SER A 19 19.68 -41.57 49.12
C SER A 19 21.19 -41.85 49.19
N PHE A 20 21.99 -40.80 49.48
CA PHE A 20 23.12 -40.66 50.45
C PHE A 20 23.94 -39.41 50.04
N SER A 21 23.76 -38.24 50.67
CA SER A 21 24.35 -37.72 51.93
C SER A 21 25.76 -37.11 51.79
N SER A 22 25.86 -35.83 52.15
CA SER A 22 27.02 -34.94 52.43
C SER A 22 27.82 -35.39 53.69
N PRO A 23 28.79 -34.66 54.35
CA PRO A 23 29.19 -33.22 54.29
C PRO A 23 30.71 -32.87 54.61
N PHE A 24 31.02 -31.56 54.83
CA PHE A 24 32.19 -30.92 55.52
C PHE A 24 33.55 -30.78 54.73
N CYS A 25 34.45 -29.78 54.87
CA CYS A 25 34.60 -28.49 55.59
C CYS A 25 35.84 -27.68 55.07
N LEU A 26 35.82 -26.34 55.25
CA LEU A 26 36.90 -25.36 55.61
C LEU A 26 38.22 -25.10 54.80
N MET A 27 38.45 -23.77 54.62
CA MET A 27 39.69 -22.94 54.66
C MET A 27 40.71 -22.87 53.51
N GLY A 28 41.08 -21.62 53.17
CA GLY A 28 42.32 -21.26 52.43
C GLY A 28 42.32 -19.82 51.92
N SER A 29 43.34 -19.05 52.30
CA SER A 29 43.42 -17.57 52.28
C SER A 29 44.10 -16.95 51.03
N PHE A 30 43.82 -15.64 50.81
CA PHE A 30 44.56 -14.52 50.15
C PHE A 30 46.02 -14.73 49.61
N PRO A 31 46.52 -13.95 48.60
CA PRO A 31 46.54 -12.47 48.65
C PRO A 31 46.49 -11.63 47.34
N LEU A 32 46.34 -10.33 47.62
CA LEU A 32 46.51 -9.07 46.87
C LEU A 32 47.72 -8.92 45.92
N CYS A 33 47.52 -8.11 44.87
CA CYS A 33 48.44 -7.07 44.35
C CYS A 33 47.58 -5.95 43.72
N LYS A 34 47.29 -4.82 44.39
CA LYS A 34 48.00 -3.52 44.33
C LYS A 34 48.57 -3.12 42.96
N SER A 35 47.99 -2.08 42.35
CA SER A 35 48.70 -0.80 42.18
C SER A 35 47.75 0.36 41.86
N THR A 36 47.80 1.37 42.72
CA THR A 36 47.28 2.73 42.67
C THR A 36 48.17 3.65 41.81
N SER A 37 47.58 4.70 41.22
CA SER A 37 48.15 6.07 41.09
C SER A 37 47.01 6.99 40.60
N LEU A 38 46.38 7.77 41.49
CA LEU A 38 46.66 9.20 41.80
C LEU A 38 46.32 10.13 40.61
N VAL A 39 45.15 10.78 40.60
CA VAL A 39 44.80 12.05 41.27
C VAL A 39 45.64 13.24 40.78
N PHE A 40 44.99 14.15 40.05
CA PHE A 40 45.17 15.59 40.21
C PHE A 40 43.80 16.27 40.16
N LEU A 41 43.45 16.93 41.27
CA LEU A 41 42.37 17.90 41.41
C LEU A 41 43.03 19.23 41.72
N SER A 42 42.61 20.29 41.03
CA SER A 42 42.70 21.66 41.55
C SER A 42 41.53 22.49 41.01
N HIS A 43 40.48 22.61 41.84
CA HIS A 43 39.89 23.85 42.40
C HIS A 43 40.45 25.19 41.85
N LEU A 44 39.73 26.31 41.71
CA LEU A 44 38.47 26.91 42.18
C LEU A 44 38.22 28.09 41.19
N SER A 45 37.01 28.55 40.87
CA SER A 45 36.30 29.56 41.68
C SER A 45 34.94 29.90 41.05
N SER A 46 34.01 30.15 41.95
CA SER A 46 32.58 30.45 41.82
C SER A 46 32.22 31.87 41.35
N SER A 47 31.04 32.01 40.73
CA SER A 47 30.07 33.06 41.08
C SER A 47 28.64 32.67 40.67
N SER A 48 27.88 32.24 41.69
CA SER A 48 26.46 32.51 41.98
C SER A 48 25.54 33.13 40.92
N SER A 49 24.40 32.48 40.64
CA SER A 49 23.08 32.92 41.16
C SER A 49 21.91 31.97 40.81
N SER A 50 21.20 31.55 41.86
CA SER A 50 19.77 31.20 41.99
C SER A 50 19.14 30.03 41.20
N SER A 51 19.04 28.89 41.91
CA SER A 51 17.86 28.02 42.17
C SER A 51 16.49 28.45 41.59
N SER A 52 15.61 27.55 41.13
CA SER A 52 15.11 26.37 41.87
C SER A 52 14.45 25.26 41.02
N SER A 53 14.94 24.03 41.24
CA SER A 53 14.23 22.76 41.44
C SER A 53 13.06 22.33 40.54
N TYR A 54 13.31 21.31 39.71
CA TYR A 54 12.32 20.24 39.46
C TYR A 54 12.98 18.87 39.65
N SER A 55 12.32 18.03 40.45
CA SER A 55 12.77 16.72 40.89
C SER A 55 12.68 15.70 39.73
N GLN A 56 13.79 15.13 39.30
CA GLN A 56 13.82 13.93 38.45
C GLN A 56 14.07 12.69 39.32
N LYS A 57 13.03 11.86 39.47
CA LYS A 57 13.15 10.50 40.01
C LYS A 57 13.65 9.57 38.91
N TYR A 58 14.88 9.10 39.04
CA TYR A 58 15.42 7.99 38.27
C TYR A 58 14.88 6.67 38.83
N PHE A 59 14.09 5.94 38.05
CA PHE A 59 13.77 4.54 38.33
C PHE A 59 14.78 3.63 37.63
N LEU A 60 15.51 2.88 38.45
CA LEU A 60 16.47 1.85 38.07
C LEU A 60 15.73 0.65 37.46
N TYR A 61 16.04 0.32 36.21
CA TYR A 61 15.63 -0.94 35.60
C TYR A 61 16.49 -2.09 36.14
N ARG A 62 15.81 -3.03 36.81
CA ARG A 62 16.35 -4.34 37.19
C ARG A 62 16.26 -5.27 35.98
N SER A 63 17.41 -5.75 35.54
CA SER A 63 17.58 -6.81 34.55
C SER A 63 17.19 -8.17 35.15
N ILE A 64 16.23 -8.86 34.50
CA ILE A 64 15.96 -10.29 34.71
C ILE A 64 16.18 -10.99 33.37
N SER A 65 17.20 -11.83 33.35
CA SER A 65 17.50 -12.82 32.33
C SER A 65 16.67 -14.08 32.55
N LEU A 66 15.95 -14.58 31.55
CA LEU A 66 15.57 -16.00 31.41
C LEU A 66 15.22 -16.35 29.94
N LEU A 67 16.12 -17.13 29.33
CA LEU A 67 15.98 -18.30 28.44
C LEU A 67 14.73 -18.52 27.54
N HIS A 68 15.01 -18.64 26.23
CA HIS A 68 14.53 -19.60 25.21
C HIS A 68 13.06 -20.06 25.20
N GLY A 69 12.37 -19.80 24.08
CA GLY A 69 11.10 -20.43 23.70
C GLY A 69 10.66 -20.11 22.27
N SER A 70 11.07 -20.98 21.34
CA SER A 70 10.44 -21.41 20.07
C SER A 70 9.40 -20.52 19.35
N PHE A 71 9.71 -20.20 18.08
CA PHE A 71 8.79 -19.62 17.09
C PHE A 71 7.57 -20.51 16.79
N PRO A 72 6.36 -19.94 16.61
CA PRO A 72 5.18 -20.69 16.21
C PRO A 72 5.16 -20.98 14.70
N VAL A 73 5.08 -22.26 14.36
CA VAL A 73 4.81 -22.80 13.03
C VAL A 73 3.38 -22.45 12.61
N ARG A 74 3.22 -21.81 11.45
CA ARG A 74 1.91 -21.62 10.79
C ARG A 74 1.48 -22.92 10.10
N PRO A 75 0.25 -23.43 10.32
CA PRO A 75 -0.29 -24.54 9.54
C PRO A 75 -0.76 -24.07 8.16
N THR A 76 -0.18 -24.64 7.11
CA THR A 76 -0.65 -24.55 5.72
C THR A 76 -1.90 -25.41 5.52
N SER A 77 -2.96 -24.78 5.03
CA SER A 77 -4.23 -25.40 4.64
C SER A 77 -4.09 -26.33 3.43
N LEU A 78 -4.61 -27.56 3.55
CA LEU A 78 -4.89 -28.46 2.43
C LEU A 78 -6.41 -28.48 2.21
N VAL A 79 -6.90 -27.70 1.23
CA VAL A 79 -8.26 -27.85 0.71
C VAL A 79 -8.17 -28.00 -0.80
N LYS A 80 -8.57 -29.18 -1.28
CA LYS A 80 -8.64 -29.58 -2.69
C LYS A 80 -9.79 -28.82 -3.40
N PRO A 81 -9.66 -28.38 -4.66
CA PRO A 81 -10.78 -27.86 -5.42
C PRO A 81 -11.67 -29.01 -5.88
N PHE A 82 -12.92 -29.01 -5.44
CA PHE A 82 -13.99 -29.84 -5.99
C PHE A 82 -14.35 -29.35 -7.40
N ALA A 83 -14.30 -30.25 -8.37
CA ALA A 83 -14.79 -30.04 -9.73
C ALA A 83 -16.31 -30.26 -9.76
N MET A 84 -17.07 -29.26 -10.21
CA MET A 84 -18.48 -29.44 -10.60
C MET A 84 -18.65 -29.21 -12.11
N LYS A 85 -19.25 -30.20 -12.75
CA LYS A 85 -19.61 -30.27 -14.17
C LYS A 85 -20.74 -29.28 -14.50
N PRO A 86 -20.76 -28.68 -15.71
CA PRO A 86 -21.94 -27.97 -16.19
C PRO A 86 -22.97 -28.97 -16.75
N ASN A 87 -24.13 -29.09 -16.09
CA ASN A 87 -25.31 -29.73 -16.66
C ASN A 87 -25.88 -28.80 -17.74
N GLY A 88 -25.96 -29.30 -18.96
CA GLY A 88 -26.74 -28.67 -20.02
C GLY A 88 -28.23 -28.78 -19.75
N PHE A 89 -29.02 -27.87 -20.32
CA PHE A 89 -30.39 -28.19 -20.68
C PHE A 89 -30.83 -27.46 -21.95
N SER A 90 -31.50 -28.27 -22.76
CA SER A 90 -32.13 -28.03 -24.05
C SER A 90 -33.38 -27.15 -23.94
N SER A 91 -33.64 -26.46 -25.04
CA SER A 91 -34.91 -25.89 -25.51
C SER A 91 -36.18 -26.62 -25.07
N PHE A 92 -37.17 -25.88 -24.55
CA PHE A 92 -38.59 -26.00 -24.90
C PHE A 92 -39.36 -24.73 -24.51
N THR A 93 -40.13 -24.22 -25.46
CA THR A 93 -41.12 -23.15 -25.36
C THR A 93 -42.33 -23.56 -24.52
N SER A 94 -42.82 -22.67 -23.67
CA SER A 94 -44.13 -22.77 -23.02
C SER A 94 -44.82 -21.40 -23.06
N HIS A 95 -45.95 -21.36 -23.76
CA HIS A 95 -46.89 -20.25 -23.79
C HIS A 95 -47.66 -20.15 -22.47
N ALA A 96 -47.75 -18.95 -21.90
CA ALA A 96 -48.79 -18.60 -20.93
C ALA A 96 -49.21 -17.14 -21.14
N ASN A 97 -50.47 -16.95 -21.56
CA ASN A 97 -51.15 -15.66 -21.66
C ASN A 97 -51.90 -15.36 -20.36
N VAL A 98 -51.64 -14.21 -19.72
CA VAL A 98 -52.52 -13.55 -18.71
C VAL A 98 -52.33 -12.01 -18.85
N PRO A 99 -53.37 -11.17 -18.69
CA PRO A 99 -53.59 -9.99 -19.54
C PRO A 99 -52.98 -8.65 -19.05
N ARG A 100 -52.87 -7.72 -20.01
CA ARG A 100 -52.35 -6.35 -19.91
C ARG A 100 -53.37 -5.38 -19.27
N PRO A 101 -52.98 -4.47 -18.36
CA PRO A 101 -53.81 -3.33 -17.94
C PRO A 101 -53.91 -2.25 -19.04
N PRO A 102 -54.92 -1.37 -19.01
CA PRO A 102 -55.33 -0.58 -20.16
C PRO A 102 -54.28 0.44 -20.62
N ALA A 103 -54.20 0.60 -21.94
CA ALA A 103 -53.32 1.53 -22.63
C ALA A 103 -53.54 2.97 -22.16
N PHE A 104 -52.48 3.61 -21.65
CA PHE A 104 -52.40 5.06 -21.70
C PHE A 104 -52.34 5.48 -23.17
N SER A 105 -53.22 6.42 -23.53
CA SER A 105 -53.31 7.05 -24.83
C SER A 105 -51.95 7.67 -25.22
N GLU A 106 -51.18 6.99 -26.06
CA GLU A 106 -49.95 7.53 -26.67
C GLU A 106 -50.30 8.65 -27.66
N ASN A 107 -49.61 9.79 -27.53
CA ASN A 107 -49.79 10.95 -28.37
C ASN A 107 -49.29 10.65 -29.81
N PRO A 108 -50.00 11.05 -30.89
CA PRO A 108 -49.58 10.78 -32.27
C PRO A 108 -48.18 11.32 -32.64
N ARG A 109 -47.69 12.32 -31.90
CA ARG A 109 -46.35 12.93 -32.09
C ARG A 109 -45.20 12.04 -31.59
N ASP A 110 -45.41 11.25 -30.55
CA ASP A 110 -44.35 10.41 -29.94
C ASP A 110 -44.03 9.19 -30.82
N LYS A 111 -45.03 8.68 -31.54
CA LYS A 111 -44.88 7.56 -32.48
C LYS A 111 -44.09 7.94 -33.75
N ALA A 112 -44.24 9.18 -34.21
CA ALA A 112 -43.48 9.71 -35.35
C ALA A 112 -41.99 9.95 -34.99
N LEU A 113 -41.71 10.34 -33.75
CA LEU A 113 -40.34 10.61 -33.28
C LEU A 113 -39.59 9.30 -33.00
N SER A 114 -40.24 8.33 -32.36
CA SER A 114 -39.68 6.99 -32.12
C SER A 114 -39.38 6.23 -33.42
N SER A 115 -40.27 6.29 -34.42
CA SER A 115 -40.02 5.68 -35.73
C SER A 115 -38.85 6.33 -36.49
N THR A 116 -38.65 7.64 -36.33
CA THR A 116 -37.52 8.37 -36.91
C THR A 116 -36.19 7.97 -36.26
N LEU A 117 -36.15 7.89 -34.93
CA LEU A 117 -34.96 7.47 -34.18
C LEU A 117 -34.57 6.02 -34.51
N LEU A 118 -35.55 5.12 -34.60
CA LEU A 118 -35.35 3.72 -34.95
C LEU A 118 -34.72 3.57 -36.35
N ASN A 119 -35.14 4.37 -37.33
CA ASN A 119 -34.58 4.33 -38.68
C ASN A 119 -33.12 4.81 -38.73
N ILE A 120 -32.77 5.83 -37.94
CA ILE A 120 -31.38 6.31 -37.83
C ILE A 120 -30.50 5.25 -37.14
N LEU A 121 -31.01 4.66 -36.06
CA LEU A 121 -30.33 3.59 -35.33
C LEU A 121 -30.12 2.35 -36.19
N ARG A 122 -31.11 1.99 -37.01
CA ARG A 122 -31.04 0.87 -37.97
C ARG A 122 -29.85 1.02 -38.91
N LYS A 123 -29.67 2.21 -39.51
CA LYS A 123 -28.56 2.47 -40.44
C LYS A 123 -27.20 2.31 -39.75
N LYS A 124 -27.04 2.84 -38.54
CA LYS A 124 -25.81 2.73 -37.75
C LYS A 124 -25.49 1.28 -37.35
N LEU A 125 -26.50 0.48 -37.03
CA LEU A 125 -26.30 -0.93 -36.71
C LEU A 125 -25.97 -1.77 -37.96
N GLN A 126 -26.57 -1.44 -39.11
CA GLN A 126 -26.19 -2.04 -40.40
C GLN A 126 -24.74 -1.75 -40.78
N ASP A 127 -24.25 -0.52 -40.54
CA ASP A 127 -22.83 -0.16 -40.75
C ASP A 127 -21.88 -1.01 -39.89
N LEU A 128 -22.36 -1.50 -38.73
CA LEU A 128 -21.64 -2.42 -37.84
C LEU A 128 -21.87 -3.90 -38.17
N GLY A 129 -22.59 -4.20 -39.26
CA GLY A 129 -22.92 -5.56 -39.69
C GLY A 129 -23.98 -6.24 -38.84
N ILE A 130 -24.79 -5.47 -38.09
CA ILE A 130 -25.88 -5.97 -37.25
C ILE A 130 -27.20 -5.72 -37.95
N ASP A 131 -27.85 -6.80 -38.40
CA ASP A 131 -29.19 -6.73 -38.98
C ASP A 131 -30.26 -6.78 -37.88
N ILE A 132 -31.19 -5.83 -37.92
CA ILE A 132 -32.24 -5.65 -36.91
C ILE A 132 -33.66 -5.79 -37.48
N GLU A 133 -33.83 -6.27 -38.72
CA GLU A 133 -35.17 -6.43 -39.34
C GLU A 133 -36.11 -7.29 -38.50
N ALA A 134 -35.59 -8.31 -37.82
CA ALA A 134 -36.36 -9.21 -36.95
C ALA A 134 -36.39 -8.79 -35.46
N CYS A 135 -35.80 -7.65 -35.09
CA CYS A 135 -35.67 -7.23 -33.69
C CYS A 135 -36.86 -6.35 -33.27
N VAL A 136 -37.45 -6.66 -32.10
CA VAL A 136 -38.54 -5.87 -31.51
C VAL A 136 -37.97 -4.93 -30.45
N PRO A 137 -38.19 -3.59 -30.53
CA PRO A 137 -37.81 -2.66 -29.47
C PRO A 137 -38.36 -3.05 -28.10
N GLY A 138 -37.56 -2.87 -27.05
CA GLY A 138 -37.87 -3.28 -25.68
C GLY A 138 -37.57 -4.75 -25.37
N GLN A 139 -37.08 -5.54 -26.33
CA GLN A 139 -36.76 -6.96 -26.14
C GLN A 139 -35.31 -7.29 -26.50
N PHE A 140 -34.75 -8.28 -25.81
CA PHE A 140 -33.45 -8.85 -26.16
C PHE A 140 -33.60 -9.84 -27.32
N SER A 141 -32.84 -9.62 -28.38
CA SER A 141 -32.79 -10.49 -29.56
C SER A 141 -31.45 -11.23 -29.63
N GLY A 142 -31.50 -12.56 -29.80
CA GLY A 142 -30.32 -13.42 -29.99
C GLY A 142 -29.97 -13.58 -31.46
N LEU A 143 -28.83 -13.04 -31.91
CA LEU A 143 -28.38 -13.02 -33.30
C LEU A 143 -27.02 -13.72 -33.47
N LEU A 144 -26.57 -13.83 -34.71
CA LEU A 144 -25.17 -14.20 -35.02
C LEU A 144 -24.28 -12.97 -34.83
N CYS A 145 -23.17 -13.13 -34.10
CA CYS A 145 -22.21 -12.04 -33.92
C CYS A 145 -21.49 -11.73 -35.26
N PRO A 146 -21.46 -10.48 -35.75
CA PRO A 146 -20.75 -10.14 -36.98
C PRO A 146 -19.23 -10.33 -36.87
N MET A 147 -18.66 -10.18 -35.67
CA MET A 147 -17.21 -10.32 -35.44
C MET A 147 -16.73 -11.77 -35.44
N CYS A 148 -17.45 -12.69 -34.79
CA CYS A 148 -17.01 -14.09 -34.66
C CYS A 148 -17.87 -15.08 -35.44
N LYS A 149 -18.97 -14.63 -36.06
CA LYS A 149 -19.94 -15.44 -36.83
C LYS A 149 -20.49 -16.66 -36.09
N GLY A 150 -20.47 -16.64 -34.75
CA GLY A 150 -20.86 -17.76 -33.89
C GLY A 150 -19.79 -18.87 -33.78
N GLY A 151 -18.57 -18.64 -34.28
CA GLY A 151 -17.50 -19.65 -34.32
C GLY A 151 -17.88 -20.86 -35.19
N ASP A 152 -17.19 -21.99 -34.97
CA ASP A 152 -17.41 -23.22 -35.74
C ASP A 152 -18.83 -23.80 -35.54
N SER A 153 -19.45 -23.54 -34.38
CA SER A 153 -20.81 -23.97 -34.04
C SER A 153 -21.91 -23.06 -34.58
N LYS A 154 -21.57 -21.89 -35.16
CA LYS A 154 -22.52 -20.85 -35.61
C LYS A 154 -23.59 -20.53 -34.56
N GLU A 155 -23.22 -20.48 -33.28
CA GLU A 155 -24.15 -20.21 -32.17
C GLU A 155 -24.62 -18.74 -32.15
N ARG A 156 -25.88 -18.53 -31.79
CA ARG A 156 -26.50 -17.20 -31.67
C ARG A 156 -26.25 -16.56 -30.30
N SER A 157 -24.99 -16.51 -29.88
CA SER A 157 -24.55 -16.01 -28.56
C SER A 157 -24.44 -14.48 -28.49
N PHE A 158 -24.95 -13.75 -29.49
CA PHE A 158 -24.94 -12.28 -29.52
C PHE A 158 -26.30 -11.75 -29.11
N ALA A 159 -26.38 -11.10 -27.95
CA ALA A 159 -27.59 -10.45 -27.49
C ALA A 159 -27.58 -8.97 -27.87
N LEU A 160 -28.63 -8.51 -28.54
CA LEU A 160 -28.89 -7.12 -28.87
C LEU A 160 -30.17 -6.66 -28.16
N HIS A 161 -30.14 -5.48 -27.56
CA HIS A 161 -31.31 -4.81 -27.01
C HIS A 161 -31.45 -3.41 -27.60
N ILE A 162 -32.64 -3.10 -28.09
CA ILE A 162 -33.02 -1.77 -28.59
C ILE A 162 -34.01 -1.18 -27.58
N SER A 163 -33.80 0.06 -27.14
CA SER A 163 -34.71 0.73 -26.20
C SER A 163 -36.11 0.91 -26.81
N GLU A 164 -37.15 0.96 -25.96
CA GLU A 164 -38.55 1.09 -26.40
C GLU A 164 -38.80 2.34 -27.26
N ASP A 165 -38.08 3.43 -26.96
CA ASP A 165 -38.14 4.68 -27.72
C ASP A 165 -37.37 4.64 -29.05
N GLY A 166 -36.61 3.57 -29.33
CA GLY A 166 -35.78 3.42 -30.54
C GLY A 166 -34.53 4.31 -30.55
N GLY A 167 -34.20 4.94 -29.42
CA GLY A 167 -33.10 5.91 -29.30
C GLY A 167 -31.72 5.30 -29.06
N ALA A 168 -31.65 4.07 -28.54
CA ALA A 168 -30.39 3.43 -28.15
C ALA A 168 -30.38 1.93 -28.46
N ALA A 169 -29.21 1.39 -28.77
CA ALA A 169 -28.97 -0.04 -28.85
C ALA A 169 -27.73 -0.42 -28.05
N VAL A 170 -27.80 -1.55 -27.35
CA VAL A 170 -26.68 -2.15 -26.60
C VAL A 170 -26.56 -3.61 -27.00
N TRP A 171 -25.34 -4.09 -27.18
CA TRP A 171 -25.09 -5.49 -27.52
C TRP A 171 -23.92 -6.10 -26.77
N ASN A 172 -23.98 -7.42 -26.61
CA ASN A 172 -22.92 -8.22 -26.02
C ASN A 172 -22.87 -9.63 -26.63
N CYS A 173 -21.69 -10.08 -27.02
CA CYS A 173 -21.43 -11.46 -27.42
C CYS A 173 -20.92 -12.26 -26.23
N PHE A 174 -21.71 -13.24 -25.77
CA PHE A 174 -21.38 -14.09 -24.63
C PHE A 174 -20.43 -15.24 -24.95
N ARG A 175 -19.95 -15.36 -26.19
CA ARG A 175 -18.94 -16.35 -26.55
C ARG A 175 -17.61 -15.96 -25.90
N GLY A 176 -17.07 -16.83 -25.04
CA GLY A 176 -15.88 -16.55 -24.24
C GLY A 176 -14.61 -16.18 -25.03
N LYS A 177 -14.51 -16.59 -26.30
CA LYS A 177 -13.40 -16.21 -27.21
C LYS A 177 -13.65 -14.93 -28.02
N CYS A 178 -14.85 -14.32 -27.93
CA CYS A 178 -15.21 -13.10 -28.67
C CYS A 178 -15.38 -11.92 -27.72
N GLY A 179 -16.38 -11.95 -26.82
CA GLY A 179 -16.63 -10.87 -25.87
C GLY A 179 -16.98 -9.50 -26.49
N TRP A 180 -17.29 -9.45 -27.79
CA TRP A 180 -17.60 -8.19 -28.47
C TRP A 180 -18.85 -7.54 -27.91
N LYS A 181 -18.72 -6.31 -27.43
CA LYS A 181 -19.77 -5.54 -26.79
C LYS A 181 -19.71 -4.09 -27.24
N GLY A 182 -20.86 -3.43 -27.24
CA GLY A 182 -20.94 -2.03 -27.64
C GLY A 182 -22.30 -1.43 -27.36
N HIS A 183 -22.38 -0.13 -27.57
CA HIS A 183 -23.63 0.61 -27.54
C HIS A 183 -23.58 1.69 -28.61
N THR A 184 -24.74 2.09 -29.11
CA THR A 184 -24.87 3.21 -30.04
C THR A 184 -26.18 3.94 -29.78
N LEU A 185 -26.19 5.24 -30.08
CA LEU A 185 -27.35 6.10 -29.97
C LEU A 185 -27.77 6.53 -31.38
N ALA A 186 -29.08 6.64 -31.61
CA ALA A 186 -29.65 7.11 -32.86
C ALA A 186 -29.11 8.51 -33.19
N LEU A 187 -29.16 9.42 -32.22
CA LEU A 187 -28.53 10.74 -32.28
C LEU A 187 -27.19 10.66 -31.53
N ALA A 188 -26.08 10.70 -32.26
CA ALA A 188 -24.76 10.72 -31.64
C ALA A 188 -24.41 12.14 -31.20
N GLU A 189 -23.88 12.30 -29.98
CA GLU A 189 -22.97 13.41 -29.69
C GLU A 189 -21.66 13.13 -30.44
N ASP A 190 -21.34 14.02 -31.37
CA ASP A 190 -20.31 13.81 -32.38
C ASP A 190 -18.90 13.77 -31.74
N ARG A 191 -18.25 12.60 -31.80
CA ARG A 191 -16.80 12.42 -31.62
C ARG A 191 -16.31 11.46 -32.69
N SER A 192 -15.88 12.00 -33.83
CA SER A 192 -15.07 11.27 -34.79
C SER A 192 -13.58 11.56 -34.58
N SER A 193 -12.75 10.62 -34.99
CA SER A 193 -11.31 10.54 -34.74
C SER A 193 -10.54 10.40 -36.07
N TYR A 194 -9.36 11.06 -36.15
CA TYR A 194 -8.24 10.89 -37.13
C TYR A 194 -8.57 11.21 -38.61
N GLN A 195 -7.84 11.97 -39.44
CA GLN A 195 -6.51 12.62 -39.55
C GLN A 195 -6.77 14.02 -40.21
N ASP A 196 -5.93 15.06 -40.18
CA ASP A 196 -4.61 15.12 -40.82
C ASP A 196 -3.92 16.50 -40.55
N LEU A 197 -2.62 16.53 -40.85
CA LEU A 197 -1.61 17.57 -40.61
C LEU A 197 -1.92 18.99 -41.14
N GLY A 198 -1.46 20.03 -40.41
CA GLY A 198 -1.04 21.30 -41.02
C GLY A 198 -1.33 22.59 -40.26
N ARG A 199 -0.25 23.25 -39.82
CA ARG A 199 -0.10 24.69 -39.50
C ARG A 199 -0.49 25.19 -38.10
N VAL A 200 0.58 25.25 -37.31
CA VAL A 200 0.99 26.22 -36.29
C VAL A 200 0.38 27.62 -36.42
N ALA A 201 0.14 28.20 -35.25
CA ALA A 201 -0.10 29.61 -34.88
C ALA A 201 -1.55 29.93 -34.48
N LEU A 202 -1.70 30.54 -33.30
CA LEU A 202 -2.91 31.01 -32.61
C LEU A 202 -3.64 29.97 -31.72
N LYS A 203 -2.95 29.51 -30.68
CA LYS A 203 -3.60 29.02 -29.45
C LYS A 203 -3.06 29.81 -28.25
N GLN A 204 -3.49 31.06 -28.14
CA GLN A 204 -3.60 31.73 -26.86
C GLN A 204 -5.02 32.29 -26.77
N ASP A 205 -5.62 32.04 -25.62
CA ASP A 205 -6.91 32.53 -25.15
C ASP A 205 -8.19 31.87 -25.73
N LEU A 206 -9.06 31.44 -24.81
CA LEU A 206 -10.36 30.76 -24.99
C LEU A 206 -10.34 29.22 -25.03
N GLY A 207 -9.68 28.60 -24.05
CA GLY A 207 -9.68 27.16 -23.83
C GLY A 207 -10.77 26.65 -22.88
N ARG A 208 -11.78 25.98 -23.46
CA ARG A 208 -12.56 24.84 -22.90
C ARG A 208 -13.64 25.13 -21.87
N VAL A 209 -14.83 25.48 -22.39
CA VAL A 209 -16.10 25.12 -21.75
C VAL A 209 -16.20 23.58 -21.78
N ALA A 210 -15.94 22.95 -20.64
CA ALA A 210 -16.21 21.54 -20.41
C ALA A 210 -17.67 21.22 -20.78
N LEU A 211 -17.93 20.01 -21.27
CA LEU A 211 -19.26 19.42 -21.32
C LEU A 211 -19.84 19.41 -19.89
N LYS A 212 -20.47 20.52 -19.50
CA LYS A 212 -21.25 20.60 -18.28
C LYS A 212 -22.42 19.64 -18.48
N GLN A 213 -22.37 18.50 -17.81
CA GLN A 213 -23.59 17.95 -17.24
C GLN A 213 -24.35 19.15 -16.65
N ASN A 214 -25.63 19.32 -16.96
CA ASN A 214 -26.41 20.45 -16.45
C ASN A 214 -26.37 20.45 -14.92
N ILE A 215 -25.40 21.17 -14.33
CA ILE A 215 -25.24 21.29 -12.89
C ILE A 215 -26.50 21.99 -12.40
N ARG A 216 -27.27 21.28 -11.58
CA ARG A 216 -28.51 21.78 -11.04
C ARG A 216 -28.19 22.96 -10.12
N LYS A 217 -28.73 24.14 -10.47
CA LYS A 217 -28.74 25.28 -9.54
C LYS A 217 -29.77 24.99 -8.45
N ILE A 218 -29.34 25.10 -7.20
CA ILE A 218 -30.17 24.87 -6.03
C ILE A 218 -30.22 26.15 -5.18
N THR A 219 -31.33 26.35 -4.48
CA THR A 219 -31.52 27.38 -3.46
C THR A 219 -32.10 26.74 -2.20
N VAL A 220 -32.00 27.47 -1.09
CA VAL A 220 -32.57 27.08 0.21
C VAL A 220 -34.07 26.75 0.06
N GLU A 221 -34.80 27.59 -0.67
CA GLU A 221 -36.24 27.44 -0.93
C GLU A 221 -36.52 26.22 -1.82
N SER A 222 -35.73 26.04 -2.89
CA SER A 222 -35.90 24.90 -3.82
C SER A 222 -35.69 23.54 -3.14
N LEU A 223 -34.90 23.53 -2.06
CA LEU A 223 -34.61 22.34 -1.27
C LEU A 223 -35.51 22.21 -0.04
N GLN A 224 -36.34 23.22 0.25
CA GLN A 224 -37.20 23.29 1.45
C GLN A 224 -36.36 23.13 2.73
N LEU A 225 -35.23 23.83 2.79
CA LEU A 225 -34.39 23.85 4.00
C LEU A 225 -34.99 24.82 5.03
N GLU A 226 -34.94 24.40 6.28
CA GLU A 226 -35.52 25.12 7.42
C GLU A 226 -34.41 25.49 8.42
N PRO A 227 -34.61 26.54 9.23
CA PRO A 227 -33.77 26.81 10.39
C PRO A 227 -33.77 25.63 11.38
N LEU A 228 -32.69 25.48 12.13
CA LEU A 228 -32.52 24.40 13.10
C LEU A 228 -33.55 24.48 14.25
N CYS A 229 -34.22 23.38 14.52
CA CYS A 229 -35.06 23.20 15.70
C CYS A 229 -34.21 22.85 16.94
N ASP A 230 -34.81 23.00 18.13
CA ASP A 230 -34.12 22.78 19.41
C ASP A 230 -33.58 21.35 19.56
N GLN A 231 -34.22 20.35 18.95
CA GLN A 231 -33.73 18.97 18.98
C GLN A 231 -32.39 18.81 18.25
N VAL A 232 -32.23 19.45 17.09
CA VAL A 232 -30.97 19.40 16.34
C VAL A 232 -29.90 20.23 17.03
N VAL A 233 -30.26 21.39 17.59
CA VAL A 233 -29.33 22.20 18.39
C VAL A 233 -28.83 21.41 19.60
N ALA A 234 -29.71 20.70 20.31
CA ALA A 234 -29.34 19.85 21.44
C ALA A 234 -28.40 18.71 21.02
N TYR A 235 -28.63 18.08 19.87
CA TYR A 235 -27.75 17.05 19.31
C TYR A 235 -26.30 17.55 19.12
N PHE A 236 -26.12 18.80 18.69
CA PHE A 236 -24.79 19.39 18.53
C PHE A 236 -24.22 19.90 19.85
N ALA A 237 -25.06 20.36 20.78
CA ALA A 237 -24.63 20.75 22.13
C ALA A 237 -24.00 19.57 22.89
N GLU A 238 -24.52 18.34 22.73
CA GLU A 238 -23.89 17.11 23.26
C GLU A 238 -22.47 16.87 22.73
N ARG A 239 -22.14 17.46 21.58
CA ARG A 239 -20.82 17.39 20.92
C ARG A 239 -19.96 18.62 21.18
N LEU A 240 -20.40 19.47 22.12
CA LEU A 240 -19.79 20.77 22.43
C LEU A 240 -19.74 21.72 21.21
N ILE A 241 -20.70 21.63 20.30
CA ILE A 241 -20.82 22.56 19.16
C ILE A 241 -21.96 23.53 19.44
N SER A 242 -21.65 24.82 19.48
CA SER A 242 -22.59 25.89 19.81
C SER A 242 -23.55 26.20 18.65
N LYS A 243 -24.70 26.82 18.98
CA LYS A 243 -25.67 27.26 17.98
C LYS A 243 -25.05 28.33 17.06
N GLU A 244 -24.19 29.18 17.61
CA GLU A 244 -23.43 30.20 16.92
C GLU A 244 -22.53 29.58 15.83
N THR A 245 -21.81 28.51 16.17
CA THR A 245 -21.00 27.74 15.22
C THR A 245 -21.88 27.13 14.12
N LEU A 246 -23.03 26.55 14.45
CA LEU A 246 -23.94 25.99 13.44
C LEU A 246 -24.44 27.07 12.46
N LEU A 247 -24.81 28.24 12.97
CA LEU A 247 -25.28 29.37 12.17
C LEU A 247 -24.18 29.93 11.26
N ARG A 248 -22.96 30.14 11.79
CA ARG A 248 -21.79 30.60 11.00
C ARG A 248 -21.52 29.67 9.82
N ASN A 249 -21.70 28.37 10.03
CA ASN A 249 -21.42 27.33 9.04
C ASN A 249 -22.65 26.95 8.20
N SER A 250 -23.73 27.74 8.28
CA SER A 250 -24.97 27.56 7.51
C SER A 250 -25.59 26.16 7.67
N VAL A 251 -25.45 25.52 8.82
CA VAL A 251 -26.11 24.24 9.09
C VAL A 251 -27.62 24.48 9.18
N MET A 252 -28.38 23.70 8.42
CA MET A 252 -29.84 23.79 8.35
C MET A 252 -30.45 22.43 8.67
N GLN A 253 -31.77 22.34 8.62
CA GLN A 253 -32.48 21.07 8.66
C GLN A 253 -33.39 20.90 7.45
N LYS A 254 -33.84 19.68 7.24
CA LYS A 254 -34.90 19.36 6.29
C LYS A 254 -35.83 18.31 6.87
N THR A 255 -37.13 18.55 6.75
CA THR A 255 -38.17 17.65 7.25
C THR A 255 -38.68 16.75 6.12
N PHE A 256 -38.71 15.43 6.35
CA PHE A 256 -39.21 14.41 5.44
C PHE A 256 -40.32 13.61 6.14
N GLY A 257 -41.57 14.04 5.97
CA GLY A 257 -42.68 13.49 6.76
C GLY A 257 -42.43 13.75 8.25
N ASP A 258 -42.36 12.68 9.05
CA ASP A 258 -42.12 12.77 10.50
C ASP A 258 -40.63 12.74 10.89
N GLN A 259 -39.70 12.72 9.92
CA GLN A 259 -38.26 12.63 10.17
C GLN A 259 -37.53 13.93 9.87
N ILE A 260 -36.58 14.30 10.73
CA ILE A 260 -35.70 15.46 10.56
C ILE A 260 -34.32 14.98 10.12
N ALA A 261 -33.79 15.60 9.06
CA ALA A 261 -32.43 15.41 8.60
C ALA A 261 -31.62 16.70 8.83
N ILE A 262 -30.38 16.55 9.31
CA ILE A 262 -29.40 17.63 9.39
C ILE A 262 -28.90 17.90 7.98
N ALA A 263 -28.92 19.16 7.55
CA ALA A 263 -28.50 19.60 6.23
C ALA A 263 -27.21 20.43 6.32
N PHE A 264 -26.11 19.87 5.83
CA PHE A 264 -24.84 20.56 5.63
C PHE A 264 -24.83 21.22 4.26
N THR A 265 -24.83 22.55 4.25
CA THR A 265 -25.00 23.35 3.03
C THR A 265 -23.64 23.82 2.49
N TYR A 266 -23.36 23.49 1.23
CA TYR A 266 -22.07 23.79 0.59
C TYR A 266 -22.20 25.09 -0.19
N TYR A 267 -21.66 26.17 0.35
CA TYR A 267 -21.65 27.48 -0.28
C TYR A 267 -20.34 27.74 -1.05
N ARG A 268 -20.42 28.54 -2.12
CA ARG A 268 -19.26 29.16 -2.76
C ARG A 268 -19.61 30.58 -3.18
N GLY A 269 -18.86 31.58 -2.70
CA GLY A 269 -19.11 32.99 -2.99
C GLY A 269 -20.55 33.41 -2.64
N GLY A 270 -21.08 32.88 -1.53
CA GLY A 270 -22.46 33.14 -1.09
C GLY A 270 -23.58 32.40 -1.84
N ALA A 271 -23.28 31.64 -2.90
CA ALA A 271 -24.27 30.81 -3.60
C ALA A 271 -24.29 29.38 -3.06
N LEU A 272 -25.47 28.80 -2.86
CA LEU A 272 -25.63 27.38 -2.48
C LEU A 272 -25.33 26.48 -3.68
N VAL A 273 -24.31 25.64 -3.55
CA VAL A 273 -23.78 24.79 -4.65
C VAL A 273 -24.16 23.33 -4.48
N SER A 274 -24.11 22.81 -3.26
CA SER A 274 -24.51 21.44 -2.94
C SER A 274 -25.11 21.36 -1.53
N CYS A 275 -25.74 20.25 -1.20
CA CYS A 275 -26.26 20.00 0.14
C CYS A 275 -26.12 18.51 0.45
N LYS A 276 -25.54 18.21 1.60
CA LYS A 276 -25.40 16.85 2.13
C LYS A 276 -26.23 16.72 3.39
N TYR A 277 -26.92 15.61 3.51
CA TYR A 277 -27.83 15.35 4.60
C TYR A 277 -27.34 14.19 5.45
N ARG A 278 -27.72 14.24 6.72
CA ARG A 278 -27.51 13.16 7.68
C ARG A 278 -28.76 13.00 8.53
N ASP A 279 -29.24 11.76 8.64
CA ASP A 279 -30.28 11.42 9.60
C ASP A 279 -29.69 11.04 10.98
N VAL A 280 -30.57 10.90 11.96
CA VAL A 280 -30.22 10.46 13.32
C VAL A 280 -29.58 9.05 13.35
N ASN A 281 -29.84 8.21 12.34
CA ASN A 281 -29.30 6.86 12.19
C ASN A 281 -27.93 6.83 11.47
N LYS A 282 -27.29 7.99 11.29
CA LYS A 282 -25.99 8.16 10.63
C LYS A 282 -25.99 7.77 9.14
N LYS A 283 -27.14 7.78 8.48
CA LYS A 283 -27.25 7.61 7.03
C LYS A 283 -26.99 8.95 6.35
N PHE A 284 -26.14 8.93 5.33
CA PHE A 284 -25.77 10.11 4.55
C PHE A 284 -26.28 10.03 3.12
N TRP A 285 -26.70 11.16 2.57
CA TRP A 285 -26.98 11.34 1.15
C TRP A 285 -26.70 12.78 0.72
N GLN A 286 -26.58 13.01 -0.59
CA GLN A 286 -26.24 14.33 -1.13
C GLN A 286 -27.11 14.64 -2.35
N GLU A 287 -27.36 15.92 -2.61
CA GLU A 287 -28.11 16.37 -3.78
C GLU A 287 -27.44 15.92 -5.09
N ALA A 288 -28.21 15.20 -5.92
CA ALA A 288 -27.74 14.71 -7.21
C ALA A 288 -27.51 15.85 -8.21
N ASN A 289 -26.57 15.64 -9.14
CA ASN A 289 -26.24 16.57 -10.22
C ASN A 289 -25.81 17.97 -9.73
N THR A 290 -25.21 18.05 -8.54
CA THR A 290 -24.59 19.27 -8.00
C THR A 290 -23.08 19.23 -8.15
N GLU A 291 -22.42 20.40 -8.09
CA GLU A 291 -20.96 20.45 -8.14
C GLU A 291 -20.35 19.92 -6.83
N LYS A 292 -19.34 19.06 -6.93
CA LYS A 292 -18.59 18.58 -5.78
C LYS A 292 -17.56 19.62 -5.34
N ILE A 293 -17.71 20.14 -4.13
CA ILE A 293 -16.83 21.14 -3.53
C ILE A 293 -16.57 20.78 -2.07
N PHE A 294 -15.59 21.42 -1.43
CA PHE A 294 -15.40 21.28 0.01
C PHE A 294 -16.51 22.00 0.79
N TYR A 295 -16.89 21.47 1.95
CA TYR A 295 -17.75 22.18 2.88
C TYR A 295 -16.96 23.30 3.56
N GLY A 296 -17.48 24.53 3.51
CA GLY A 296 -16.80 25.71 4.03
C GLY A 296 -15.70 26.28 3.13
N ILE A 297 -15.72 26.04 1.81
CA ILE A 297 -14.65 26.50 0.91
C ILE A 297 -14.37 28.02 0.99
N ASP A 298 -15.40 28.83 1.27
CA ASP A 298 -15.27 30.27 1.43
C ASP A 298 -14.39 30.65 2.63
N ASP A 299 -14.28 29.79 3.66
CA ASP A 299 -13.44 30.03 4.83
C ASP A 299 -11.93 29.99 4.54
N ILE A 300 -11.52 29.39 3.42
CA ILE A 300 -10.11 29.29 3.03
C ILE A 300 -9.73 30.22 1.87
N GLU A 301 -10.64 31.11 1.46
CA GLU A 301 -10.35 32.04 0.37
C GLU A 301 -9.20 32.99 0.74
N GLY A 302 -8.07 32.86 0.04
CA GLY A 302 -6.89 33.70 0.27
C GLY A 302 -6.01 33.29 1.46
N ALA A 303 -6.37 32.22 2.17
CA ALA A 303 -5.58 31.71 3.29
C ALA A 303 -4.28 31.02 2.81
N SER A 304 -3.17 31.27 3.52
CA SER A 304 -1.87 30.62 3.28
C SER A 304 -1.71 29.30 4.03
N ASP A 305 -2.41 29.16 5.16
CA ASP A 305 -2.47 27.94 5.98
C ASP A 305 -3.92 27.46 5.99
N ILE A 306 -4.16 26.20 5.62
CA ILE A 306 -5.51 25.62 5.56
C ILE A 306 -5.51 24.23 6.19
N ILE A 307 -6.66 23.85 6.75
CA ILE A 307 -6.87 22.54 7.35
C ILE A 307 -7.95 21.79 6.57
N ILE A 308 -7.70 20.51 6.29
CA ILE A 308 -8.65 19.62 5.64
C ILE A 308 -8.98 18.49 6.62
N VAL A 309 -10.25 18.39 7.01
CA VAL A 309 -10.80 17.32 7.85
C VAL A 309 -11.68 16.37 7.03
N GLU A 310 -12.01 15.22 7.60
CA GLU A 310 -12.83 14.21 6.92
C GLU A 310 -14.33 14.55 6.93
N GLY A 311 -14.90 14.84 8.11
CA GLY A 311 -16.34 15.05 8.27
C GLY A 311 -16.77 16.51 8.44
N GLU A 312 -18.05 16.78 8.17
CA GLU A 312 -18.63 18.11 8.42
C GLU A 312 -18.65 18.45 9.92
N ILE A 313 -18.87 17.45 10.79
CA ILE A 313 -18.85 17.64 12.25
C ILE A 313 -17.43 17.96 12.74
N ASP A 314 -16.40 17.39 12.13
CA ASP A 314 -15.00 17.74 12.46
C ASP A 314 -14.70 19.18 12.10
N LYS A 315 -15.23 19.66 10.96
CA LYS A 315 -15.06 21.07 10.56
C LYS A 315 -15.79 22.00 11.51
N LEU A 316 -16.97 21.62 11.98
CA LEU A 316 -17.69 22.36 13.03
C LEU A 316 -16.89 22.37 14.34
N SER A 317 -16.25 21.26 14.68
CA SER A 317 -15.41 21.14 15.89
C SER A 317 -14.17 22.04 15.81
N MET A 318 -13.53 22.10 14.63
CA MET A 318 -12.44 23.06 14.37
C MET A 318 -12.93 24.50 14.50
N ALA A 319 -14.09 24.83 13.92
CA ALA A 319 -14.67 26.17 14.01
C ALA A 319 -14.98 26.58 15.47
N GLU A 320 -15.48 25.65 16.29
CA GLU A 320 -15.71 25.87 17.72
C GLU A 320 -14.41 26.16 18.47
N ALA A 321 -13.30 25.51 18.10
CA ALA A 321 -11.98 25.78 18.65
C ALA A 321 -11.32 27.07 18.11
N GLY A 322 -12.06 27.90 17.37
CA GLY A 322 -11.56 29.14 16.76
C GLY A 322 -10.69 28.93 15.53
N ILE A 323 -10.68 27.71 14.96
CA ILE A 323 -9.93 27.37 13.75
C ILE A 323 -10.86 27.49 12.56
N HIS A 324 -10.84 28.67 11.95
CA HIS A 324 -11.77 29.02 10.88
C HIS A 324 -11.29 28.65 9.49
N ASN A 325 -9.98 28.60 9.24
CA ASN A 325 -9.34 28.21 7.98
C ASN A 325 -9.41 26.69 7.71
N CYS A 326 -10.58 26.08 7.91
CA CYS A 326 -10.80 24.64 7.86
C CYS A 326 -11.93 24.28 6.89
N VAL A 327 -11.74 23.20 6.14
CA VAL A 327 -12.74 22.64 5.22
C VAL A 327 -12.90 21.13 5.43
N SER A 328 -14.07 20.57 5.13
CA SER A 328 -14.27 19.10 5.11
C SER A 328 -14.47 18.56 3.70
N VAL A 329 -14.01 17.32 3.46
CA VAL A 329 -14.25 16.63 2.19
C VAL A 329 -15.73 16.29 2.00
N PRO A 330 -16.26 16.34 0.77
CA PRO A 330 -17.67 16.01 0.53
C PRO A 330 -17.96 14.51 0.61
N ASP A 331 -17.03 13.71 0.08
CA ASP A 331 -17.12 12.26 0.01
C ASP A 331 -16.19 11.63 1.06
N GLY A 332 -16.66 10.60 1.77
CA GLY A 332 -15.88 9.93 2.81
C GLY A 332 -14.65 9.18 2.30
N ALA A 333 -13.82 8.71 3.23
CA ALA A 333 -12.55 8.07 2.93
C ALA A 333 -12.67 6.81 2.04
N PRO A 334 -11.69 6.56 1.14
CA PRO A 334 -11.55 5.27 0.48
C PRO A 334 -11.12 4.17 1.47
N PRO A 335 -11.43 2.90 1.20
CA PRO A 335 -10.94 1.79 2.02
C PRO A 335 -9.41 1.59 1.92
N SER A 336 -8.79 2.06 0.83
CA SER A 336 -7.33 1.98 0.63
C SER A 336 -6.86 2.99 -0.42
N VAL A 337 -5.57 3.29 -0.41
CA VAL A 337 -4.90 4.15 -1.40
C VAL A 337 -4.87 3.46 -2.76
N SER A 338 -5.11 4.24 -3.82
CA SER A 338 -5.02 3.72 -5.19
C SER A 338 -3.58 3.29 -5.50
N LYS A 339 -3.41 2.07 -6.01
CA LYS A 339 -2.12 1.59 -6.54
C LYS A 339 -1.77 2.17 -7.92
N LYS A 340 -2.71 2.86 -8.56
CA LYS A 340 -2.54 3.50 -9.87
C LYS A 340 -2.09 4.94 -9.67
N ASP A 341 -1.37 5.47 -10.66
CA ASP A 341 -0.99 6.87 -10.73
C ASP A 341 -2.19 7.82 -10.61
N VAL A 342 -1.90 9.07 -10.26
CA VAL A 342 -2.90 10.12 -10.14
C VAL A 342 -3.58 10.32 -11.50
N PRO A 343 -4.90 10.05 -11.62
CA PRO A 343 -5.60 10.30 -12.88
C PRO A 343 -5.67 11.80 -13.18
N SER A 344 -5.77 12.16 -14.46
CA SER A 344 -6.01 13.56 -14.86
C SER A 344 -7.32 14.09 -14.28
N ALA A 345 -7.44 15.42 -14.15
CA ALA A 345 -8.61 16.08 -13.57
C ALA A 345 -9.97 15.61 -14.14
N ASP A 346 -10.05 15.34 -15.45
CA ASP A 346 -11.29 14.90 -16.11
C ASP A 346 -11.68 13.44 -15.80
N GLN A 347 -10.72 12.64 -15.32
CA GLN A 347 -10.88 11.21 -15.04
C GLN A 347 -11.05 10.94 -13.54
N ASP A 348 -10.73 11.91 -12.69
CA ASP A 348 -10.66 11.76 -11.24
C ASP A 348 -12.00 12.04 -10.54
N LYS A 349 -13.05 11.35 -10.98
CA LYS A 349 -14.44 11.62 -10.55
C LYS A 349 -14.65 11.58 -9.03
N LYS A 350 -13.91 10.73 -8.31
CA LYS A 350 -14.01 10.61 -6.85
C LYS A 350 -13.44 11.84 -6.13
N TYR A 351 -12.35 12.40 -6.64
CA TYR A 351 -11.66 13.55 -6.04
C TYR A 351 -11.88 14.83 -6.86
N GLN A 352 -12.98 14.89 -7.62
CA GLN A 352 -13.33 16.03 -8.45
C GLN A 352 -13.36 17.35 -7.64
N PHE A 353 -13.70 17.29 -6.35
CA PHE A 353 -13.71 18.44 -5.46
C PHE A 353 -12.34 19.12 -5.31
N LEU A 354 -11.23 18.37 -5.35
CA LEU A 354 -9.88 18.93 -5.32
C LEU A 354 -9.60 19.77 -6.58
N TRP A 355 -10.03 19.28 -7.74
CA TRP A 355 -9.85 19.95 -9.01
C TRP A 355 -10.77 21.18 -9.14
N ASN A 356 -12.03 21.04 -8.74
CA ASN A 356 -13.01 22.13 -8.72
C ASN A 356 -12.59 23.27 -7.77
N CYS A 357 -11.85 22.95 -6.71
CA CYS A 357 -11.39 23.92 -5.72
C CYS A 357 -9.89 24.25 -5.85
N LYS A 358 -9.24 23.88 -6.96
CA LYS A 358 -7.79 24.00 -7.14
C LYS A 358 -7.26 25.43 -6.94
N ASN A 359 -8.04 26.43 -7.34
CA ASN A 359 -7.66 27.84 -7.20
C ASN A 359 -7.55 28.30 -5.73
N TYR A 360 -8.32 27.68 -4.83
CA TYR A 360 -8.24 27.93 -3.40
C TYR A 360 -7.01 27.20 -2.84
N LEU A 361 -6.89 25.90 -3.15
CA LEU A 361 -5.80 25.07 -2.66
C LEU A 361 -4.43 25.58 -3.09
N ASN A 362 -4.26 26.05 -4.33
CA ASN A 362 -2.98 26.52 -4.85
C ASN A 362 -2.43 27.77 -4.13
N LYS A 363 -3.29 28.56 -3.48
CA LYS A 363 -2.86 29.72 -2.68
C LYS A 363 -2.30 29.32 -1.31
N ALA A 364 -2.68 28.15 -0.81
CA ALA A 364 -2.19 27.64 0.46
C ALA A 364 -0.75 27.11 0.31
N SER A 365 0.18 27.72 1.05
CA SER A 365 1.56 27.25 1.19
C SER A 365 1.67 26.10 2.19
N ARG A 366 0.72 26.00 3.12
CA ARG A 366 0.65 24.95 4.14
C ARG A 366 -0.75 24.35 4.17
N ILE A 367 -0.81 23.03 4.06
CA ILE A 367 -2.04 22.24 4.09
C ILE A 367 -1.91 21.21 5.22
N ILE A 368 -2.71 21.35 6.26
CA ILE A 368 -2.75 20.41 7.38
C ILE A 368 -3.87 19.39 7.12
N LEU A 369 -3.51 18.12 7.05
CA LEU A 369 -4.42 16.99 6.88
C LEU A 369 -4.79 16.44 8.26
N ALA A 370 -6.04 16.68 8.66
CA ALA A 370 -6.63 16.26 9.93
C ALA A 370 -7.78 15.27 9.67
N THR A 371 -7.48 14.21 8.91
CA THR A 371 -8.40 13.10 8.63
C THR A 371 -8.52 12.16 9.82
N ASP A 372 -9.46 11.21 9.79
CA ASP A 372 -9.63 10.22 10.84
C ASP A 372 -8.34 9.43 11.09
N GLY A 373 -8.12 9.07 12.36
CA GLY A 373 -6.95 8.30 12.82
C GLY A 373 -6.93 6.82 12.42
N ASP A 374 -7.90 6.39 11.62
CA ASP A 374 -8.06 5.00 11.19
C ASP A 374 -7.45 4.74 9.79
N THR A 375 -7.49 3.47 9.34
CA THR A 375 -6.90 3.07 8.06
C THR A 375 -7.54 3.79 6.85
N PRO A 376 -8.88 3.92 6.76
CA PRO A 376 -9.51 4.75 5.73
C PRO A 376 -9.07 6.22 5.76
N GLY A 377 -9.07 6.87 6.93
CA GLY A 377 -8.66 8.26 7.08
C GLY A 377 -7.21 8.49 6.64
N GLN A 378 -6.30 7.58 7.00
CA GLN A 378 -4.91 7.60 6.51
C GLN A 378 -4.83 7.46 4.98
N ALA A 379 -5.68 6.61 4.39
CA ALA A 379 -5.74 6.47 2.94
C ALA A 379 -6.29 7.73 2.26
N LEU A 380 -7.25 8.42 2.88
CA LEU A 380 -7.77 9.70 2.41
C LEU A 380 -6.68 10.78 2.44
N ALA A 381 -5.93 10.89 3.55
CA ALA A 381 -4.83 11.84 3.67
C ALA A 381 -3.79 11.63 2.57
N GLU A 382 -3.42 10.38 2.31
CA GLU A 382 -2.46 10.03 1.26
C GLU A 382 -2.97 10.40 -0.14
N GLU A 383 -4.25 10.15 -0.42
CA GLU A 383 -4.89 10.47 -1.68
C GLU A 383 -5.01 11.98 -1.93
N ILE A 384 -5.21 12.76 -0.88
CA ILE A 384 -5.18 14.23 -0.93
C ILE A 384 -3.74 14.69 -1.15
N ALA A 385 -2.79 14.24 -0.32
CA ALA A 385 -1.39 14.67 -0.34
C ALA A 385 -0.75 14.48 -1.73
N ARG A 386 -0.96 13.32 -2.37
CA ARG A 386 -0.43 13.05 -3.72
C ARG A 386 -1.03 13.90 -4.85
N ARG A 387 -2.16 14.58 -4.61
CA ARG A 387 -2.83 15.46 -5.60
C ARG A 387 -2.57 16.92 -5.37
N VAL A 388 -2.47 17.33 -4.11
CA VAL A 388 -2.21 18.72 -3.75
C VAL A 388 -0.72 19.02 -3.70
N GLY A 389 0.15 18.03 -3.51
CA GLY A 389 1.60 18.21 -3.36
C GLY A 389 2.03 17.86 -1.93
N ARG A 390 2.83 16.81 -1.77
CA ARG A 390 3.24 16.30 -0.45
C ARG A 390 4.15 17.28 0.29
N GLU A 391 4.94 18.05 -0.44
CA GLU A 391 5.91 19.03 0.05
C GLU A 391 5.29 20.15 0.89
N ARG A 392 3.99 20.40 0.70
CA ARG A 392 3.22 21.40 1.43
C ARG A 392 2.18 20.80 2.36
N CYS A 393 2.26 19.49 2.63
CA CYS A 393 1.34 18.79 3.51
C CYS A 393 1.95 18.56 4.89
N TRP A 394 1.12 18.72 5.91
CA TRP A 394 1.34 18.30 7.29
C TRP A 394 0.23 17.32 7.68
N ARG A 395 0.48 16.47 8.65
CA ARG A 395 -0.50 15.52 9.17
C ARG A 395 -0.69 15.72 10.66
N VAL A 396 -1.95 15.83 11.08
CA VAL A 396 -2.28 15.79 12.49
C VAL A 396 -2.09 14.38 13.03
N LYS A 397 -1.45 14.28 14.19
CA LYS A 397 -1.39 13.05 14.96
C LYS A 397 -2.30 13.21 16.16
N TRP A 398 -3.43 12.51 16.12
CA TRP A 398 -4.41 12.58 17.20
C TRP A 398 -3.81 12.09 18.53
N PRO A 399 -4.13 12.74 19.67
CA PRO A 399 -3.53 12.41 20.96
C PRO A 399 -3.92 11.01 21.45
N LYS A 400 -3.13 10.49 22.38
CA LYS A 400 -3.46 9.22 23.05
C LYS A 400 -4.66 9.39 23.96
N LYS A 401 -5.63 8.49 23.85
CA LYS A 401 -6.76 8.37 24.77
C LYS A 401 -6.40 7.50 25.98
N ASN A 402 -5.61 6.46 25.75
CA ASN A 402 -5.05 5.57 26.77
C ASN A 402 -3.71 4.98 26.26
N GLU A 403 -3.18 3.93 26.90
CA GLU A 403 -1.89 3.32 26.48
C GLU A 403 -1.92 2.73 25.06
N VAL A 404 -3.10 2.37 24.56
CA VAL A 404 -3.31 1.61 23.32
C VAL A 404 -4.02 2.44 22.23
N ASP A 405 -5.04 3.18 22.62
CA ASP A 405 -5.94 3.91 21.73
C ASP A 405 -5.58 5.38 21.61
N HIS A 406 -5.83 5.93 20.41
CA HIS A 406 -5.77 7.37 20.14
C HIS A 406 -7.18 7.89 19.90
N PHE A 407 -7.38 9.19 20.07
CA PHE A 407 -8.62 9.84 19.63
C PHE A 407 -8.80 9.66 18.13
N LYS A 408 -10.06 9.52 17.70
CA LYS A 408 -10.38 9.18 16.31
C LYS A 408 -10.31 10.38 15.38
N ASP A 409 -10.86 11.51 15.81
CA ASP A 409 -11.11 12.68 14.97
C ASP A 409 -11.16 13.96 15.80
N ALA A 410 -11.39 15.10 15.13
CA ALA A 410 -11.40 16.42 15.76
C ALA A 410 -12.54 16.56 16.78
N ASN A 411 -13.70 15.98 16.49
CA ASN A 411 -14.84 16.06 17.39
C ASN A 411 -14.59 15.31 18.70
N GLU A 412 -13.98 14.12 18.66
CA GLU A 412 -13.62 13.44 19.90
C GLU A 412 -12.61 14.26 20.72
N VAL A 413 -11.58 14.83 20.10
CA VAL A 413 -10.63 15.68 20.84
C VAL A 413 -11.34 16.88 21.49
N LEU A 414 -12.23 17.56 20.76
CA LEU A 414 -13.02 18.67 21.31
C LEU A 414 -13.86 18.20 22.51
N MET A 415 -14.58 17.10 22.37
CA MET A 415 -15.49 16.60 23.41
C MET A 415 -14.78 16.17 24.70
N TYR A 416 -13.59 15.57 24.59
CA TYR A 416 -12.89 14.99 25.73
C TYR A 416 -11.78 15.87 26.31
N LEU A 417 -11.10 16.68 25.48
CA LEU A 417 -9.95 17.49 25.88
C LEU A 417 -10.19 19.00 25.78
N GLY A 418 -11.25 19.43 25.09
CA GLY A 418 -11.61 20.83 24.93
C GLY A 418 -10.96 21.53 23.73
N PRO A 419 -11.38 22.78 23.45
CA PRO A 419 -10.98 23.52 22.26
C PRO A 419 -9.49 23.89 22.24
N GLU A 420 -8.90 24.22 23.39
CA GLU A 420 -7.48 24.56 23.51
C GLU A 420 -6.58 23.39 23.12
N ALA A 421 -6.93 22.18 23.59
CA ALA A 421 -6.20 20.97 23.26
C ALA A 421 -6.31 20.61 21.77
N LEU A 422 -7.50 20.79 21.17
CA LEU A 422 -7.69 20.59 19.73
C LEU A 422 -6.79 21.53 18.92
N LYS A 423 -6.68 22.80 19.36
CA LYS A 423 -5.80 23.77 18.73
C LYS A 423 -4.32 23.41 18.84
N GLU A 424 -3.87 23.00 20.04
CA GLU A 424 -2.50 22.53 20.25
C GLU A 424 -2.16 21.32 19.37
N VAL A 425 -3.09 20.38 19.21
CA VAL A 425 -2.91 19.20 18.35
C VAL A 425 -2.72 19.59 16.88
N VAL A 426 -3.47 20.59 16.41
CA VAL A 426 -3.35 21.12 15.03
C VAL A 426 -2.04 21.90 14.85
N ASP A 427 -1.67 22.74 15.83
CA ASP A 427 -0.43 23.53 15.79
C ASP A 427 0.82 22.63 15.73
N ASN A 428 0.77 21.48 16.41
CA ASN A 428 1.81 20.46 16.43
C ASN A 428 1.72 19.42 15.29
N ALA A 429 0.97 19.70 14.21
CA ALA A 429 0.93 18.81 13.06
C ALA A 429 2.35 18.52 12.52
N GLU A 430 2.62 17.25 12.24
CA GLU A 430 3.93 16.78 11.78
C GLU A 430 4.05 16.90 10.26
N LEU A 431 5.26 17.07 9.72
CA LEU A 431 5.48 17.06 8.27
C LEU A 431 4.95 15.77 7.65
N TYR A 432 4.24 15.87 6.52
CA TYR A 432 3.75 14.68 5.83
C TYR A 432 4.94 13.87 5.30
N PRO A 433 5.02 12.55 5.55
CA PRO A 433 6.17 11.76 5.13
C PRO A 433 6.39 11.80 3.60
N ILE A 434 7.61 12.13 3.19
CA ILE A 434 8.02 12.11 1.77
C ILE A 434 8.89 10.88 1.56
N SER A 435 8.48 10.00 0.66
CA SER A 435 9.26 8.80 0.33
C SER A 435 10.66 9.20 -0.15
N GLY A 436 11.70 8.62 0.45
CA GLY A 436 13.09 8.92 0.12
C GLY A 436 13.71 10.10 0.87
N LEU A 437 12.94 10.80 1.72
CA LEU A 437 13.45 11.84 2.61
C LEU A 437 13.22 11.41 4.06
N PHE A 438 14.29 11.08 4.76
CA PHE A 438 14.26 10.59 6.14
C PHE A 438 15.10 11.48 7.05
N ASN A 439 14.78 11.48 8.35
CA ASN A 439 15.58 12.19 9.34
C ASN A 439 16.58 11.20 9.98
N PHE A 440 17.79 11.66 10.31
CA PHE A 440 18.76 10.82 11.05
C PHE A 440 18.21 10.30 12.37
N LYS A 441 17.31 11.04 13.02
CA LYS A 441 16.64 10.61 14.25
C LYS A 441 15.93 9.27 14.08
N ASP A 442 15.39 8.99 12.89
CA ASP A 442 14.70 7.74 12.58
C ASP A 442 15.67 6.53 12.57
N TYR A 443 16.97 6.79 12.37
CA TYR A 443 18.03 5.78 12.30
C TYR A 443 18.93 5.72 13.55
N PHE A 444 18.67 6.52 14.60
CA PHE A 444 19.53 6.53 15.79
C PHE A 444 19.69 5.15 16.43
N HIS A 445 18.64 4.32 16.42
CA HIS A 445 18.75 2.94 16.89
C HIS A 445 19.75 2.11 16.07
N GLU A 446 19.77 2.27 14.74
CA GLU A 446 20.71 1.57 13.85
C GLU A 446 22.14 2.07 14.07
N ILE A 447 22.30 3.39 14.20
CA ILE A 447 23.59 4.03 14.49
C ILE A 447 24.13 3.54 15.84
N ASP A 448 23.30 3.49 16.87
CA ASP A 448 23.66 2.96 18.19
C ASP A 448 24.04 1.48 18.11
N ALA A 449 23.31 0.68 17.35
CA ALA A 449 23.63 -0.73 17.12
C ALA A 449 24.99 -0.91 16.44
N TYR A 450 25.31 -0.06 15.45
CA TYR A 450 26.59 -0.03 14.76
C TYR A 450 27.73 0.40 15.70
N TYR A 451 27.54 1.48 16.47
CA TYR A 451 28.52 1.95 17.45
C TYR A 451 28.85 0.90 18.52
N HIS A 452 27.81 0.19 19.00
CA HIS A 452 27.96 -0.88 19.98
C HIS A 452 28.37 -2.23 19.39
N LYS A 453 28.65 -2.30 18.09
CA LYS A 453 29.11 -3.51 17.38
C LYS A 453 28.20 -4.72 17.61
N LYS A 454 26.89 -4.51 17.55
CA LYS A 454 25.91 -5.58 17.84
C LYS A 454 25.86 -6.68 16.77
N PHE A 455 26.40 -6.46 15.58
CA PHE A 455 26.31 -7.39 14.45
C PHE A 455 27.58 -8.22 14.25
N GLY A 456 28.72 -7.82 14.81
CA GLY A 456 29.96 -8.59 14.83
C GLY A 456 30.76 -8.59 13.52
N PHE A 457 30.27 -7.90 12.49
CA PHE A 457 30.91 -7.78 11.17
C PHE A 457 31.30 -6.33 10.82
N GLU A 458 31.35 -5.44 11.80
CA GLU A 458 31.57 -4.00 11.59
C GLU A 458 32.93 -3.68 10.95
N PHE A 459 33.91 -4.59 11.06
CA PHE A 459 35.24 -4.49 10.43
C PHE A 459 35.44 -5.50 9.27
N GLY A 460 34.37 -6.20 8.86
CA GLY A 460 34.42 -7.26 7.86
C GLY A 460 35.02 -8.58 8.36
N VAL A 461 34.92 -9.60 7.53
CA VAL A 461 35.45 -10.94 7.77
C VAL A 461 36.88 -11.05 7.20
N PRO A 462 37.85 -11.53 7.99
CA PRO A 462 39.21 -11.76 7.51
C PRO A 462 39.27 -12.67 6.27
N THR A 463 40.16 -12.35 5.34
CA THR A 463 40.33 -13.08 4.07
C THR A 463 41.02 -14.44 4.20
N GLY A 464 41.62 -14.71 5.37
CA GLY A 464 42.49 -15.86 5.61
C GLY A 464 43.97 -15.61 5.30
N TRP A 465 44.33 -14.47 4.70
CA TRP A 465 45.73 -14.05 4.49
C TRP A 465 46.09 -12.86 5.37
N ASN A 466 46.97 -13.08 6.35
CA ASN A 466 47.37 -12.05 7.32
C ASN A 466 47.91 -10.77 6.67
N SER A 467 48.66 -10.90 5.57
CA SER A 467 49.17 -9.76 4.81
C SER A 467 48.08 -8.92 4.16
N LEU A 468 46.92 -9.52 3.87
CA LEU A 468 45.80 -8.84 3.21
C LEU A 468 44.80 -8.28 4.21
N ASN A 469 44.60 -8.91 5.38
CA ASN A 469 43.60 -8.48 6.37
C ASN A 469 43.80 -7.05 6.91
N ASN A 470 45.03 -6.52 6.82
CA ASN A 470 45.34 -5.13 7.17
C ASN A 470 44.89 -4.12 6.09
N LEU A 471 44.62 -4.60 4.88
CA LEU A 471 44.26 -3.80 3.71
C LEU A 471 42.81 -4.03 3.28
N TYR A 472 42.30 -5.25 3.45
CA TYR A 472 40.99 -5.65 2.98
C TYR A 472 40.42 -6.80 3.82
N ASN A 473 39.18 -6.63 4.28
CA ASN A 473 38.33 -7.65 4.88
C ASN A 473 36.97 -7.62 4.18
N VAL A 474 36.28 -8.75 4.13
CA VAL A 474 35.04 -8.89 3.36
C VAL A 474 33.84 -8.44 4.19
N VAL A 475 33.20 -7.34 3.81
CA VAL A 475 32.03 -6.78 4.52
C VAL A 475 30.73 -7.25 3.83
N PRO A 476 29.77 -7.85 4.57
CA PRO A 476 28.46 -8.19 4.02
C PRO A 476 27.73 -6.97 3.44
N GLY A 477 27.09 -7.14 2.29
CA GLY A 477 26.32 -6.08 1.64
C GLY A 477 27.14 -5.14 0.74
N GLU A 478 28.46 -5.30 0.68
CA GLU A 478 29.33 -4.50 -0.19
C GLU A 478 29.67 -5.23 -1.50
N LEU A 479 29.97 -4.44 -2.54
CA LEU A 479 30.45 -4.93 -3.82
C LEU A 479 31.98 -4.97 -3.84
N THR A 480 32.55 -6.16 -3.97
CA THR A 480 33.99 -6.35 -4.17
C THR A 480 34.31 -6.57 -5.63
N ILE A 481 35.21 -5.75 -6.20
CA ILE A 481 35.65 -5.85 -7.59
C ILE A 481 37.08 -6.39 -7.62
N VAL A 482 37.28 -7.53 -8.29
CA VAL A 482 38.60 -8.14 -8.49
C VAL A 482 39.02 -7.98 -9.95
N THR A 483 40.15 -7.33 -10.19
CA THR A 483 40.67 -7.06 -11.54
C THR A 483 42.16 -7.36 -11.63
N GLY A 484 42.67 -7.49 -12.85
CA GLY A 484 44.06 -7.89 -13.12
C GLY A 484 44.24 -8.48 -14.52
N VAL A 485 45.51 -8.67 -14.90
CA VAL A 485 45.92 -9.17 -16.22
C VAL A 485 45.23 -10.52 -16.55
N PRO A 486 44.85 -10.79 -17.80
CA PRO A 486 44.36 -12.11 -18.21
C PRO A 486 45.31 -13.23 -17.74
N ASN A 487 44.76 -14.36 -17.30
CA ASN A 487 45.51 -15.51 -16.76
C ASN A 487 46.38 -15.23 -15.52
N SER A 488 46.17 -14.12 -14.80
CA SER A 488 46.89 -13.82 -13.55
C SER A 488 46.40 -14.57 -12.31
N GLY A 489 45.46 -15.51 -12.45
CA GLY A 489 44.91 -16.28 -11.33
C GLY A 489 43.79 -15.62 -10.54
N LYS A 490 43.04 -14.66 -11.11
CA LYS A 490 41.91 -13.98 -10.44
C LYS A 490 40.86 -14.94 -9.90
N SER A 491 40.35 -15.83 -10.77
CA SER A 491 39.36 -16.84 -10.38
C SER A 491 39.90 -17.78 -9.31
N GLU A 492 41.18 -18.16 -9.40
CA GLU A 492 41.82 -19.01 -8.39
C GLU A 492 41.91 -18.33 -7.02
N TRP A 493 42.19 -17.02 -7.02
CA TRP A 493 42.22 -16.22 -5.81
C TRP A 493 40.82 -16.05 -5.20
N ILE A 494 39.80 -15.79 -6.03
CA ILE A 494 38.40 -15.71 -5.58
C ILE A 494 37.98 -17.04 -4.96
N ASP A 495 38.19 -18.17 -5.64
CA ASP A 495 37.85 -19.50 -5.12
C ASP A 495 38.52 -19.77 -3.76
N ALA A 496 39.81 -19.40 -3.60
CA ALA A 496 40.52 -19.56 -2.35
C ALA A 496 39.95 -18.68 -1.23
N LEU A 497 39.58 -17.44 -1.55
CA LEU A 497 38.90 -16.54 -0.61
C LEU A 497 37.57 -17.14 -0.14
N LEU A 498 36.74 -17.66 -1.05
CA LEU A 498 35.46 -18.27 -0.70
C LEU A 498 35.65 -19.48 0.24
N CYS A 499 36.63 -20.34 -0.03
CA CYS A 499 36.97 -21.45 0.86
C CYS A 499 37.38 -20.96 2.25
N ASN A 500 38.18 -19.89 2.34
CA ASN A 500 38.60 -19.31 3.63
C ASN A 500 37.42 -18.70 4.41
N LEU A 501 36.51 -18.02 3.71
CA LEU A 501 35.30 -17.43 4.32
C LEU A 501 34.34 -18.52 4.82
N ASN A 502 34.14 -19.57 4.03
CA ASN A 502 33.36 -20.72 4.47
C ASN A 502 33.99 -21.39 5.71
N ALA A 503 35.31 -21.60 5.72
CA ALA A 503 36.00 -22.22 6.85
C ALA A 503 35.99 -21.35 8.12
N SER A 504 35.98 -20.02 7.98
CA SER A 504 36.05 -19.10 9.13
C SER A 504 34.68 -18.77 9.72
N VAL A 505 33.68 -18.50 8.89
CA VAL A 505 32.36 -17.99 9.32
C VAL A 505 31.19 -18.78 8.73
N GLY A 506 31.44 -19.88 8.02
CA GLY A 506 30.39 -20.77 7.50
C GLY A 506 29.59 -20.20 6.33
N TRP A 507 30.08 -19.16 5.66
CA TRP A 507 29.37 -18.54 4.56
C TRP A 507 29.16 -19.49 3.38
N LYS A 508 28.00 -19.32 2.73
CA LYS A 508 27.59 -20.06 1.55
C LYS A 508 27.52 -19.12 0.36
N PHE A 509 27.76 -19.62 -0.85
CA PHE A 509 27.97 -18.78 -2.02
C PHE A 509 27.16 -19.23 -3.22
N ALA A 510 26.58 -18.27 -3.93
CA ALA A 510 26.06 -18.48 -5.27
C ALA A 510 27.15 -18.16 -6.30
N LEU A 511 27.39 -19.06 -7.24
CA LEU A 511 28.44 -18.96 -8.24
C LEU A 511 27.84 -18.84 -9.63
N CYS A 512 27.97 -17.67 -10.22
CA CYS A 512 27.65 -17.38 -11.61
C CYS A 512 28.96 -17.44 -12.42
N SER A 513 29.46 -18.66 -12.67
CA SER A 513 30.69 -18.86 -13.44
C SER A 513 30.38 -19.30 -14.87
N MET A 514 30.72 -18.44 -15.83
CA MET A 514 30.45 -18.67 -17.26
C MET A 514 31.60 -19.40 -17.96
N GLU A 515 32.84 -19.15 -17.54
CA GLU A 515 34.03 -19.76 -18.16
C GLU A 515 34.38 -21.14 -17.60
N ASN A 516 34.17 -21.39 -16.30
CA ASN A 516 34.54 -22.67 -15.70
C ASN A 516 33.45 -23.73 -15.90
N LYS A 517 33.82 -24.89 -16.46
CA LYS A 517 32.95 -26.08 -16.49
C LYS A 517 32.74 -26.61 -15.07
N VAL A 518 31.54 -27.11 -14.74
CA VAL A 518 31.18 -27.60 -13.39
C VAL A 518 32.24 -28.55 -12.84
N ARG A 519 32.63 -29.54 -13.64
CA ARG A 519 33.62 -30.55 -13.27
C ARG A 519 34.98 -29.94 -12.89
N GLU A 520 35.39 -28.88 -13.58
CA GLU A 520 36.69 -28.23 -13.39
C GLU A 520 36.62 -27.28 -12.19
N HIS A 521 35.52 -26.55 -12.03
CA HIS A 521 35.31 -25.69 -10.86
C HIS A 521 35.18 -26.50 -9.57
N GLY A 522 34.36 -27.55 -9.58
CA GLY A 522 34.21 -28.47 -8.45
C GLY A 522 35.54 -29.09 -8.05
N ARG A 523 36.34 -29.57 -9.02
CA ARG A 523 37.70 -30.07 -8.76
C ARG A 523 38.56 -29.03 -8.05
N LYS A 524 38.61 -27.79 -8.55
CA LYS A 524 39.41 -26.69 -7.96
C LYS A 524 39.00 -26.39 -6.52
N LEU A 525 37.70 -26.34 -6.24
CA LEU A 525 37.18 -26.06 -4.89
C LEU A 525 37.48 -27.22 -3.93
N LEU A 526 37.32 -28.46 -4.39
CA LEU A 526 37.65 -29.66 -3.61
C LEU A 526 39.13 -29.72 -3.26
N GLU A 527 40.03 -29.44 -4.21
CA GLU A 527 41.48 -29.41 -3.95
C GLU A 527 41.85 -28.34 -2.92
N LYS A 528 41.22 -27.15 -2.98
CA LYS A 528 41.44 -26.06 -2.02
C LYS A 528 40.94 -26.42 -0.62
N HIS A 529 39.77 -27.05 -0.53
CA HIS A 529 39.17 -27.47 0.74
C HIS A 529 39.93 -28.62 1.40
N MET A 530 40.18 -29.70 0.64
CA MET A 530 40.85 -30.89 1.14
C MET A 530 42.37 -30.71 1.27
N LYS A 531 42.94 -29.69 0.62
CA LYS A 531 44.38 -29.44 0.55
C LYS A 531 45.19 -30.62 0.00
N LYS A 532 44.54 -31.43 -0.85
CA LYS A 532 45.10 -32.61 -1.51
C LYS A 532 44.79 -32.57 -3.01
N PRO A 533 45.70 -33.04 -3.86
CA PRO A 533 45.47 -33.05 -5.30
C PRO A 533 44.35 -34.04 -5.68
N PHE A 534 43.56 -33.68 -6.68
CA PHE A 534 42.49 -34.53 -7.22
C PHE A 534 43.04 -35.61 -8.15
N PHE A 535 44.16 -35.35 -8.82
CA PHE A 535 44.87 -36.30 -9.69
C PHE A 535 46.28 -36.58 -9.18
N VAL A 536 46.81 -37.76 -9.50
CA VAL A 536 48.25 -38.02 -9.37
C VAL A 536 48.96 -37.22 -10.46
N GLY A 537 49.74 -36.21 -10.08
CA GLY A 537 50.40 -35.33 -11.04
C GLY A 537 51.48 -34.47 -10.41
N ARG A 538 52.34 -33.89 -11.26
CA ARG A 538 53.51 -33.11 -10.81
C ARG A 538 53.15 -31.90 -9.94
N TYR A 539 51.93 -31.35 -10.09
CA TYR A 539 51.46 -30.21 -9.30
C TYR A 539 51.17 -30.56 -7.83
N GLY A 540 50.97 -31.83 -7.52
CA GLY A 540 50.75 -32.31 -6.14
C GLY A 540 52.03 -32.41 -5.32
N GLY A 541 53.21 -32.31 -5.94
CA GLY A 541 54.50 -32.48 -5.26
C GLY A 541 54.58 -33.83 -4.55
N SER A 542 54.85 -33.80 -3.24
CA SER A 542 54.87 -34.98 -2.37
C SER A 542 53.52 -35.29 -1.68
N VAL A 543 52.48 -34.50 -1.95
CA VAL A 543 51.16 -34.68 -1.33
C VAL A 543 50.40 -35.80 -2.04
N GLU A 544 49.93 -36.77 -1.28
CA GLU A 544 49.12 -37.86 -1.81
C GLU A 544 47.76 -37.37 -2.30
N ARG A 545 47.28 -37.99 -3.38
CA ARG A 545 45.94 -37.75 -3.94
C ARG A 545 44.86 -38.02 -2.89
N MET A 546 43.80 -37.21 -2.90
CA MET A 546 42.62 -37.45 -2.06
C MET A 546 42.06 -38.88 -2.24
N SER A 547 41.70 -39.52 -1.14
CA SER A 547 41.05 -40.84 -1.16
C SER A 547 39.62 -40.75 -1.71
N VAL A 548 38.99 -41.89 -1.95
CA VAL A 548 37.58 -41.93 -2.41
C VAL A 548 36.65 -41.42 -1.30
N GLU A 549 36.92 -41.77 -0.06
CA GLU A 549 36.16 -41.33 1.12
C GLU A 549 36.27 -39.81 1.31
N GLU A 550 37.49 -39.27 1.16
CA GLU A 550 37.76 -37.83 1.21
C GLU A 550 37.04 -37.08 0.06
N LEU A 551 36.98 -37.68 -1.12
CA LEU A 551 36.24 -37.13 -2.25
C LEU A 551 34.73 -37.07 -1.97
N GLU A 552 34.14 -38.12 -1.40
CA GLU A 552 32.70 -38.12 -1.06
C GLU A 552 32.38 -37.12 0.05
N GLN A 553 33.24 -37.00 1.07
CA GLN A 553 33.10 -35.96 2.10
C GLN A 553 33.19 -34.55 1.50
N GLY A 554 34.17 -34.32 0.61
CA GLY A 554 34.33 -33.05 -0.07
C GLY A 554 33.14 -32.70 -0.97
N LYS A 555 32.51 -33.69 -1.62
CA LYS A 555 31.29 -33.47 -2.42
C LYS A 555 30.13 -32.99 -1.55
N GLN A 556 29.95 -33.58 -0.37
CA GLN A 556 28.92 -33.14 0.57
C GLN A 556 29.15 -31.66 0.98
N TRP A 557 30.39 -31.31 1.31
CA TRP A 557 30.76 -29.93 1.61
C TRP A 557 30.49 -28.98 0.42
N LEU A 558 30.81 -29.42 -0.80
CA LEU A 558 30.60 -28.64 -2.02
C LEU A 558 29.10 -28.33 -2.23
N ASP A 559 28.24 -29.34 -2.07
CA ASP A 559 26.77 -29.23 -2.19
C ASP A 559 26.17 -28.31 -1.12
N ASP A 560 26.67 -28.39 0.11
CA ASP A 560 26.18 -27.57 1.22
C ASP A 560 26.61 -26.10 1.13
N THR A 561 27.70 -25.81 0.41
CA THR A 561 28.38 -24.51 0.41
C THR A 561 28.16 -23.69 -0.86
N PHE A 562 28.13 -24.32 -2.05
CA PHE A 562 28.15 -23.62 -3.33
C PHE A 562 26.93 -23.94 -4.19
N PHE A 563 26.25 -22.90 -4.67
CA PHE A 563 25.06 -23.00 -5.50
C PHE A 563 25.33 -22.41 -6.88
N LEU A 564 25.21 -23.22 -7.94
CA LEU A 564 25.58 -22.80 -9.30
C LEU A 564 24.41 -22.07 -9.99
N LEU A 565 24.72 -20.92 -10.59
CA LEU A 565 23.82 -20.12 -11.41
C LEU A 565 24.22 -20.26 -12.89
N ARG A 566 23.40 -20.94 -13.69
CA ARG A 566 23.71 -21.27 -15.10
C ARG A 566 22.52 -20.99 -16.01
N SER A 567 22.79 -20.36 -17.15
CA SER A 567 21.81 -20.22 -18.24
C SER A 567 21.85 -21.49 -19.09
N GLU A 568 20.70 -22.13 -19.27
CA GLU A 568 20.53 -23.29 -20.17
C GLU A 568 20.30 -22.86 -21.63
N LYS A 569 20.16 -21.56 -21.89
CA LYS A 569 19.87 -20.99 -23.22
C LYS A 569 21.16 -20.42 -23.82
N ASP A 570 21.29 -20.52 -25.15
CA ASP A 570 22.40 -19.94 -25.95
C ASP A 570 22.52 -18.40 -25.87
N SER A 571 21.62 -17.73 -25.14
CA SER A 571 21.64 -16.28 -24.90
C SER A 571 22.43 -15.92 -23.64
N LEU A 572 23.25 -14.86 -23.72
CA LEU A 572 23.96 -14.30 -22.57
C LEU A 572 22.97 -13.90 -21.45
N PRO A 573 23.25 -14.25 -20.19
CA PRO A 573 22.37 -13.89 -19.08
C PRO A 573 22.45 -12.39 -18.78
N SER A 574 21.30 -11.77 -18.52
CA SER A 574 21.25 -10.38 -18.05
C SER A 574 21.58 -10.31 -16.56
N ILE A 575 22.05 -9.14 -16.11
CA ILE A 575 22.28 -8.90 -14.67
C ILE A 575 21.01 -9.08 -13.84
N SER A 576 19.84 -8.72 -14.38
CA SER A 576 18.55 -8.90 -13.68
C SER A 576 18.27 -10.38 -13.41
N TRP A 577 18.51 -11.25 -14.40
CA TRP A 577 18.33 -12.68 -14.26
C TRP A 577 19.26 -13.27 -13.18
N VAL A 578 20.53 -12.83 -13.14
CA VAL A 578 21.49 -13.27 -12.11
C VAL A 578 21.03 -12.84 -10.71
N LEU A 579 20.61 -11.58 -10.57
CA LEU A 579 20.16 -11.04 -9.28
C LEU A 579 18.86 -11.70 -8.78
N ASP A 580 17.91 -12.00 -9.67
CA ASP A 580 16.68 -12.70 -9.31
C ASP A 580 16.94 -14.12 -8.79
N LEU A 581 17.85 -14.85 -9.42
CA LEU A 581 18.24 -16.17 -8.94
C LEU A 581 19.09 -16.11 -7.66
N ALA A 582 19.99 -15.14 -7.54
CA ALA A 582 20.75 -14.93 -6.31
C ALA A 582 19.80 -14.64 -5.13
N LYS A 583 18.76 -13.82 -5.35
CA LYS A 583 17.69 -13.59 -4.36
C LYS A 583 16.97 -14.87 -3.97
N ALA A 584 16.67 -15.74 -4.94
CA ALA A 584 16.09 -17.06 -4.65
C ALA A 584 17.06 -17.94 -3.83
N ALA A 585 18.36 -17.89 -4.13
CA ALA A 585 19.38 -18.65 -3.41
C ALA A 585 19.57 -18.16 -1.97
N VAL A 586 19.50 -16.85 -1.72
CA VAL A 586 19.48 -16.29 -0.35
C VAL A 586 18.29 -16.84 0.44
N LEU A 587 17.08 -16.79 -0.14
CA LEU A 587 15.86 -17.23 0.54
C LEU A 587 15.79 -18.74 0.81
N ARG A 588 16.29 -19.57 -0.11
CA ARG A 588 16.18 -21.03 -0.02
C ARG A 588 17.35 -21.69 0.69
N HIS A 589 18.55 -21.16 0.49
CA HIS A 589 19.80 -21.83 0.89
C HIS A 589 20.64 -21.00 1.86
N GLY A 590 20.21 -19.78 2.21
CA GLY A 590 20.93 -18.92 3.15
C GLY A 590 22.28 -18.46 2.60
N VAL A 591 22.38 -18.26 1.29
CA VAL A 591 23.59 -17.74 0.63
C VAL A 591 23.98 -16.38 1.21
N SER A 592 25.27 -16.21 1.52
CA SER A 592 25.86 -15.00 2.11
C SER A 592 26.65 -14.17 1.10
N GLY A 593 26.97 -14.71 -0.08
CA GLY A 593 27.68 -13.98 -1.14
C GLY A 593 27.37 -14.49 -2.55
N LEU A 594 27.43 -13.59 -3.53
CA LEU A 594 27.29 -13.88 -4.95
C LEU A 594 28.61 -13.60 -5.65
N VAL A 595 29.09 -14.55 -6.45
CA VAL A 595 30.25 -14.37 -7.33
C VAL A 595 29.80 -14.41 -8.78
N ILE A 596 30.24 -13.42 -9.56
CA ILE A 596 30.05 -13.35 -11.01
C ILE A 596 31.44 -13.37 -11.63
N ASP A 597 31.77 -14.45 -12.35
CA ASP A 597 33.10 -14.63 -12.93
C ASP A 597 33.05 -15.30 -14.32
N PRO A 598 33.40 -14.58 -15.40
CA PRO A 598 33.76 -13.15 -15.44
C PRO A 598 32.54 -12.26 -15.74
N TYR A 599 32.59 -10.99 -15.30
CA TYR A 599 31.46 -10.05 -15.46
C TYR A 599 31.18 -9.65 -16.93
N ASN A 600 32.20 -9.70 -17.80
CA ASN A 600 32.09 -9.29 -19.21
C ASN A 600 31.23 -10.24 -20.07
N GLU A 601 30.91 -11.44 -19.58
CA GLU A 601 30.06 -12.44 -20.25
C GLU A 601 28.55 -12.21 -19.98
N LEU A 602 28.18 -11.15 -19.25
CA LEU A 602 26.78 -10.75 -19.09
C LEU A 602 26.30 -9.94 -20.29
N ASP A 603 25.00 -10.04 -20.60
CA ASP A 603 24.38 -9.17 -21.60
C ASP A 603 24.44 -7.70 -21.14
N HIS A 604 25.09 -6.85 -21.95
CA HIS A 604 25.31 -5.43 -21.67
C HIS A 604 24.12 -4.54 -22.05
N GLN A 605 23.00 -5.12 -22.50
CA GLN A 605 21.79 -4.34 -22.78
C GLN A 605 21.25 -3.66 -21.50
N ARG A 606 21.46 -2.34 -21.43
CA ARG A 606 20.80 -1.49 -20.43
C ARG A 606 19.31 -1.42 -20.76
N LEU A 607 18.47 -1.94 -19.88
CA LEU A 607 17.04 -1.66 -19.95
C LEU A 607 16.83 -0.13 -19.84
N PRO A 608 15.94 0.48 -20.64
CA PRO A 608 15.59 1.87 -20.47
C PRO A 608 15.02 2.07 -19.06
N ASN A 609 15.57 3.04 -18.31
CA ASN A 609 15.06 3.43 -17.01
C ASN A 609 13.55 3.75 -17.13
N HIS A 610 12.72 3.04 -16.38
CA HIS A 610 11.28 3.28 -16.26
C HIS A 610 10.97 4.18 -15.07
#